data_AF-A0A8I1UI83-F1
#
_entry.id   AF-A0A8I1UI83-F1
#
_cell.length_a   1.000
_cell.length_b   1.000
_cell.length_c   1.000
_cell.angle_alpha   90.00
_cell.angle_beta   90.00
_cell.angle_gamma   90.00
#
_symmetry.space_group_name_H-M   'P 1'
#
loop_
_entity.id
_entity.type
_entity.pdbx_description
1 polymer ?
#
loop_
_entity_poly.entity_id
_entity_poly.type
_entity_poly.pdbx_seq_one_letter_code
_entity_poly.pdbx_strand_id
1 'polypeptide(L)'
;MAVAAMKGRGKTAMWQCVDVEIVREINPAAIGPFENADATDGILLNHAYVDMRGYSITDAREVIAEEVELLREIEATEADGGRLEELMEELYEAASDLSDFDVGTAGAIFALSAAGAAPISSCNGGLLGEASHSSQVPHILFSVDPMKLAPILAAAEATDVGLLNNSGHVEVFAERIPKLNAFAARLLLELQRLDNGR
;
A
#
# COMPACT_ATOMS: atom_id res chain seq x y z
N MET A 1 14.59 -10.09 -9.02
CA MET A 1 14.64 -8.69 -9.51
C MET A 1 14.23 -8.67 -10.97
N ALA A 2 13.03 -8.16 -11.26
CA ALA A 2 12.67 -7.73 -12.60
C ALA A 2 12.24 -6.27 -12.46
N VAL A 3 13.10 -5.34 -12.89
CA VAL A 3 12.82 -3.91 -12.89
C VAL A 3 12.70 -3.52 -14.36
N ALA A 4 11.50 -3.14 -14.78
CA ALA A 4 11.25 -2.58 -16.10
C ALA A 4 11.95 -1.21 -16.20
N ALA A 5 12.63 -0.96 -17.31
CA ALA A 5 13.39 0.26 -17.54
C ALA A 5 12.66 1.16 -18.52
N MET A 6 12.35 2.43 -18.16
CA MET A 6 12.11 3.50 -19.15
C MET A 6 12.40 4.94 -18.65
N LYS A 7 12.45 5.85 -19.63
CA LYS A 7 13.11 7.17 -19.70
C LYS A 7 12.25 8.35 -19.23
N GLY A 8 12.93 9.33 -18.62
CA GLY A 8 12.62 10.78 -18.70
C GLY A 8 11.51 11.30 -17.78
N ARG A 9 11.89 11.92 -16.65
CA ARG A 9 10.98 12.52 -15.67
C ARG A 9 10.67 13.99 -15.97
N GLY A 10 9.38 14.32 -16.10
CA GLY A 10 8.83 15.68 -15.98
C GLY A 10 8.10 15.84 -14.63
N LYS A 11 8.19 17.02 -14.02
CA LYS A 11 7.74 17.36 -12.66
C LYS A 11 6.20 17.35 -12.48
N THR A 12 5.57 16.19 -12.28
CA THR A 12 4.12 16.12 -11.93
C THR A 12 3.82 14.80 -11.20
N ALA A 13 4.11 14.68 -9.90
CA ALA A 13 4.54 13.39 -9.36
C ALA A 13 3.43 12.44 -8.83
N MET A 14 2.35 12.93 -8.20
CA MET A 14 1.39 12.03 -7.50
C MET A 14 0.39 11.31 -8.43
N TRP A 15 -0.04 11.97 -9.51
CA TRP A 15 -1.04 11.45 -10.45
C TRP A 15 -0.44 10.87 -11.73
N GLN A 16 0.88 10.96 -11.88
CA GLN A 16 1.57 10.35 -13.01
C GLN A 16 1.39 8.83 -12.92
N CYS A 17 0.77 8.27 -13.96
CA CYS A 17 0.78 6.83 -14.15
C CYS A 17 2.19 6.41 -14.56
N VAL A 18 2.75 5.49 -13.78
CA VAL A 18 3.92 4.73 -14.19
C VAL A 18 3.44 3.69 -15.20
N ASP A 19 4.15 3.56 -16.32
CA ASP A 19 3.86 2.53 -17.32
C ASP A 19 4.24 1.16 -16.77
N VAL A 20 3.24 0.46 -16.23
CA VAL A 20 3.38 -0.86 -15.61
C VAL A 20 2.24 -1.77 -16.08
N GLU A 21 2.58 -3.02 -16.40
CA GLU A 21 1.59 -4.03 -16.73
C GLU A 21 0.90 -4.52 -15.44
N ILE A 22 -0.41 -4.36 -15.36
CA ILE A 22 -1.19 -4.85 -14.24
C ILE A 22 -1.46 -6.35 -14.41
N VAL A 23 -0.73 -7.16 -13.65
CA VAL A 23 -0.91 -8.62 -13.57
C VAL A 23 -1.53 -9.03 -12.24
N ARG A 24 -2.33 -10.10 -12.23
CA ARG A 24 -2.95 -10.69 -11.02
C ARG A 24 -2.67 -12.18 -10.94
N GLU A 25 -1.40 -12.54 -11.13
CA GLU A 25 -0.96 -13.93 -11.18
C GLU A 25 -0.43 -14.35 -9.80
N ILE A 26 -1.34 -14.84 -8.97
CA ILE A 26 -1.00 -15.43 -7.68
C ILE A 26 -1.12 -16.95 -7.75
N ASN A 27 -0.05 -17.63 -7.39
CA ASN A 27 -0.03 -19.03 -6.99
C ASN A 27 -0.13 -19.11 -5.46
N PRO A 28 -1.29 -19.48 -4.88
CA PRO A 28 -1.44 -19.55 -3.43
C PRO A 28 -0.51 -20.57 -2.76
N ALA A 29 -0.11 -21.63 -3.48
CA ALA A 29 0.83 -22.63 -2.97
C ALA A 29 2.28 -22.16 -2.95
N ALA A 30 2.59 -21.02 -3.60
CA ALA A 30 3.90 -20.37 -3.53
C ALA A 30 3.99 -19.33 -2.41
N ILE A 31 2.91 -19.10 -1.65
CA ILE A 31 2.93 -18.26 -0.46
C ILE A 31 3.54 -19.09 0.68
N GLY A 32 4.63 -18.61 1.24
CA GLY A 32 5.33 -19.22 2.36
C GLY A 32 4.53 -19.15 3.66
N PRO A 33 5.01 -19.79 4.73
CA PRO A 33 4.35 -19.78 6.03
C PRO A 33 4.06 -18.36 6.51
N PHE A 34 2.82 -18.10 6.92
CA PHE A 34 2.40 -16.81 7.45
C PHE A 34 3.20 -16.43 8.71
N GLU A 35 3.57 -17.44 9.50
CA GLU A 35 4.36 -17.34 10.73
C GLU A 35 5.78 -16.81 10.48
N ASN A 36 6.31 -16.88 9.25
CA ASN A 36 7.62 -16.29 8.96
C ASN A 36 7.58 -14.76 8.99
N ALA A 37 6.40 -14.13 8.88
CA ALA A 37 6.22 -12.71 9.14
C ALA A 37 6.11 -12.37 10.64
N ASP A 38 6.01 -13.37 11.51
CA ASP A 38 5.94 -13.28 12.98
C ASP A 38 7.32 -13.45 13.65
N ALA A 39 8.39 -13.65 12.87
CA ALA A 39 9.70 -13.83 13.46
C ALA A 39 10.10 -12.55 14.22
N THR A 40 10.35 -12.67 15.53
CA THR A 40 10.86 -11.60 16.40
C THR A 40 12.17 -10.97 15.90
N ASP A 41 12.87 -11.66 15.00
CA ASP A 41 14.07 -11.18 14.32
C ASP A 41 13.75 -10.22 13.15
N GLY A 42 12.46 -10.00 12.87
CA GLY A 42 11.95 -9.34 11.68
C GLY A 42 12.10 -10.25 10.46
N ILE A 43 11.27 -10.03 9.43
CA ILE A 43 11.70 -10.44 8.09
C ILE A 43 13.02 -9.70 7.84
N LEU A 44 14.06 -10.39 7.36
CA LEU A 44 15.42 -9.87 7.07
C LEU A 44 15.47 -8.64 6.13
N LEU A 45 14.32 -8.08 5.76
CA LEU A 45 14.11 -6.83 5.05
C LEU A 45 13.87 -5.71 6.07
N ASN A 46 14.93 -4.98 6.40
CA ASN A 46 14.97 -3.78 7.26
C ASN A 46 14.80 -4.02 8.78
N HIS A 47 15.79 -3.58 9.55
CA HIS A 47 15.79 -3.52 11.03
C HIS A 47 14.74 -2.56 11.63
N ALA A 48 13.72 -2.16 10.85
CA ALA A 48 12.66 -1.22 11.19
C ALA A 48 11.26 -1.85 11.02
N TYR A 49 11.16 -3.18 11.01
CA TYR A 49 9.88 -3.87 10.95
C TYR A 49 9.01 -3.51 12.16
N VAL A 50 7.80 -3.03 11.88
CA VAL A 50 6.72 -2.85 12.85
C VAL A 50 5.66 -3.88 12.54
N ASP A 51 5.24 -4.65 13.54
CA ASP A 51 4.19 -5.64 13.37
C ASP A 51 2.84 -4.96 13.18
N MET A 52 2.39 -4.92 11.93
CA MET A 52 1.15 -4.28 11.54
C MET A 52 -0.05 -5.24 11.54
N ARG A 53 0.02 -6.42 12.17
CA ARG A 53 -1.10 -7.38 12.19
C ARG A 53 -2.18 -7.00 13.21
N GLY A 54 -3.41 -7.41 12.93
CA GLY A 54 -4.49 -7.42 13.92
C GLY A 54 -5.31 -6.13 14.01
N TYR A 55 -5.08 -5.15 13.14
CA TYR A 55 -5.95 -3.98 13.02
C TYR A 55 -7.33 -4.39 12.52
N SER A 56 -8.35 -3.66 12.98
CA SER A 56 -9.75 -3.92 12.65
C SER A 56 -10.19 -3.19 11.38
N ILE A 57 -11.37 -3.57 10.86
CA ILE A 57 -12.05 -2.82 9.79
C ILE A 57 -12.31 -1.36 10.23
N THR A 58 -12.53 -1.11 11.52
CA THR A 58 -12.73 0.24 12.04
C THR A 58 -11.46 1.06 11.97
N ASP A 59 -10.34 0.53 12.45
CA ASP A 59 -9.05 1.22 12.41
C ASP A 59 -8.66 1.54 10.95
N ALA A 60 -8.81 0.56 10.06
CA ALA A 60 -8.54 0.76 8.64
C ALA A 60 -9.44 1.82 8.00
N ARG A 61 -10.71 1.91 8.40
CA ARG A 61 -11.63 2.93 7.87
C ARG A 61 -11.22 4.35 8.30
N GLU A 62 -10.76 4.50 9.54
CA GLU A 62 -10.29 5.79 10.07
C GLU A 62 -9.05 6.26 9.31
N VAL A 63 -8.03 5.40 9.20
CA VAL A 63 -6.80 5.70 8.47
C VAL A 63 -7.05 5.99 6.99
N ILE A 64 -7.91 5.23 6.32
CA ILE A 64 -8.27 5.50 4.91
C ILE A 64 -8.91 6.88 4.77
N ALA A 65 -9.78 7.28 5.69
CA ALA A 65 -10.42 8.59 5.64
C ALA A 65 -9.41 9.72 5.81
N GLU A 66 -8.50 9.61 6.78
CA GLU A 66 -7.41 10.57 6.98
C GLU A 66 -6.49 10.65 5.77
N GLU A 67 -6.09 9.52 5.20
CA GLU A 67 -5.23 9.47 4.02
C GLU A 67 -5.91 10.07 2.78
N VAL A 68 -7.23 9.89 2.62
CA VAL A 68 -8.00 10.54 1.54
C VAL A 68 -7.98 12.06 1.66
N GLU A 69 -8.17 12.60 2.86
CA GLU A 69 -8.13 14.05 3.05
C GLU A 69 -6.72 14.60 2.83
N LEU A 70 -5.68 13.91 3.31
CA LEU A 70 -4.29 14.28 3.04
C LEU A 70 -3.98 14.29 1.53
N LEU A 71 -4.39 13.26 0.78
CA LEU A 71 -4.17 13.21 -0.67
C LEU A 71 -4.90 14.35 -1.41
N ARG A 72 -6.07 14.78 -0.92
CA ARG A 72 -6.79 15.95 -1.49
C ARG A 72 -6.08 17.25 -1.18
N GLU A 73 -5.56 17.41 0.04
CA GLU A 73 -4.80 18.59 0.43
C GLU A 73 -3.50 18.73 -0.38
N ILE A 74 -2.82 17.60 -0.61
CA ILE A 74 -1.66 17.52 -1.51
C ILE A 74 -2.04 17.94 -2.92
N GLU A 75 -3.11 17.38 -3.48
CA GLU A 75 -3.58 17.71 -4.84
C GLU A 75 -3.91 19.20 -4.97
N ALA A 76 -4.60 19.78 -3.98
CA ALA A 76 -4.92 21.21 -3.96
C ALA A 76 -3.66 22.08 -3.84
N THR A 77 -2.70 21.69 -3.02
CA THR A 77 -1.44 22.41 -2.81
C THR A 77 -0.53 22.38 -4.03
N GLU A 78 -0.48 21.24 -4.75
CA GLU A 78 0.25 21.14 -6.02
C GLU A 78 -0.37 22.03 -7.10
N ALA A 79 -1.70 22.12 -7.15
CA ALA A 79 -2.42 22.95 -8.12
C ALA A 79 -2.18 24.46 -7.94
N ASP A 80 -1.90 24.93 -6.71
CA ASP A 80 -1.67 26.34 -6.38
C ASP A 80 -0.19 26.79 -6.47
N GLY A 81 0.69 25.96 -7.03
CA GLY A 81 2.07 26.38 -7.32
C GLY A 81 3.06 26.26 -6.16
N GLY A 82 2.75 25.42 -5.15
CA GLY A 82 3.78 24.74 -4.36
C GLY A 82 3.97 25.24 -2.92
N ARG A 83 3.48 24.42 -1.99
CA ARG A 83 3.95 24.29 -0.58
C ARG A 83 4.01 22.81 -0.16
N LEU A 84 4.22 21.90 -1.12
CA LEU A 84 4.17 20.46 -0.87
C LEU A 84 5.23 20.03 0.17
N GLU A 85 6.45 20.55 0.06
CA GLU A 85 7.53 20.29 1.02
C GLU A 85 7.14 20.71 2.45
N GLU A 86 6.57 21.91 2.61
CA GLU A 86 6.11 22.41 3.91
C GLU A 86 4.97 21.56 4.48
N LEU A 87 4.01 21.14 3.65
CA LEU A 87 2.94 20.22 4.05
C LEU A 87 3.51 18.85 4.50
N MET A 88 4.52 18.34 3.80
CA MET A 88 5.18 17.09 4.19
C MET A 88 5.93 17.24 5.51
N GLU A 89 6.62 18.35 5.75
CA GLU A 89 7.27 18.66 7.03
C GLU A 89 6.24 18.73 8.18
N GLU A 90 5.13 19.44 7.98
CA GLU A 90 4.04 19.53 8.97
C GLU A 90 3.46 18.16 9.31
N LEU A 91 3.28 17.28 8.31
CA LEU A 91 2.81 15.90 8.51
C LEU A 91 3.79 15.08 9.36
N TYR A 92 5.09 15.19 9.09
CA TYR A 92 6.12 14.50 9.89
C TYR A 92 6.17 15.00 11.33
N GLU A 93 5.94 16.30 11.56
CA GLU A 93 5.90 16.88 12.92
C GLU A 93 4.61 16.54 13.68
N ALA A 94 3.51 16.26 12.99
CA ALA A 94 2.21 16.00 13.59
C ALA A 94 2.11 14.67 14.36
N ALA A 95 3.07 13.74 14.20
CA ALA A 95 3.09 12.43 14.85
C ALA A 95 1.76 11.64 14.72
N SER A 96 1.11 11.77 13.56
CA SER A 96 -0.08 11.00 13.17
C SER A 96 0.31 9.55 12.85
N ASP A 97 -0.63 8.61 12.92
CA ASP A 97 -0.40 7.25 12.39
C ASP A 97 0.07 7.27 10.92
N LEU A 98 -0.24 8.32 10.16
CA LEU A 98 0.23 8.52 8.79
C LEU A 98 1.72 8.91 8.69
N SER A 99 2.31 9.52 9.73
CA SER A 99 3.70 10.01 9.68
C SER A 99 4.73 8.87 9.70
N ASP A 100 4.32 7.67 10.14
CA ASP A 100 5.17 6.48 10.17
C ASP A 100 5.17 5.71 8.82
N PHE A 101 4.35 6.13 7.85
CA PHE A 101 4.23 5.46 6.54
C PHE A 101 4.53 6.38 5.36
N ASP A 102 4.98 5.77 4.27
CA ASP A 102 5.01 6.44 2.98
C ASP A 102 3.59 6.88 2.60
N VAL A 103 3.43 8.18 2.29
CA VAL A 103 2.13 8.78 1.94
C VAL A 103 1.43 7.98 0.85
N GLY A 104 0.16 7.64 1.10
CA GLY A 104 -0.69 6.90 0.15
C GLY A 104 -0.56 5.38 0.22
N THR A 105 0.16 4.86 1.22
CA THR A 105 0.25 3.42 1.49
C THR A 105 -0.44 2.99 2.79
N ALA A 106 -0.67 3.90 3.74
CA ALA A 106 -1.15 3.60 5.08
C ALA A 106 -2.54 2.96 5.04
N GLY A 107 -3.48 3.52 4.28
CA GLY A 107 -4.84 2.97 4.18
C GLY A 107 -4.84 1.52 3.69
N ALA A 108 -3.99 1.20 2.71
CA ALA A 108 -3.86 -0.16 2.18
C ALA A 108 -3.17 -1.12 3.15
N ILE A 109 -2.17 -0.65 3.93
CA ILE A 109 -1.52 -1.44 5.00
C ILE A 109 -2.56 -1.86 6.05
N PHE A 110 -3.35 -0.91 6.55
CA PHE A 110 -4.37 -1.21 7.56
C PHE A 110 -5.50 -2.08 7.01
N ALA A 111 -5.93 -1.87 5.76
CA ALA A 111 -6.93 -2.72 5.12
C ALA A 111 -6.43 -4.17 4.94
N LEU A 112 -5.16 -4.35 4.56
CA LEU A 112 -4.53 -5.68 4.48
C LEU A 112 -4.43 -6.33 5.86
N SER A 113 -4.06 -5.58 6.90
CA SER A 113 -4.06 -6.05 8.28
C SER A 113 -5.45 -6.52 8.73
N ALA A 114 -6.49 -5.74 8.45
CA ALA A 114 -7.88 -6.09 8.71
C ALA A 114 -8.36 -7.33 7.93
N ALA A 115 -7.80 -7.57 6.75
CA ALA A 115 -8.01 -8.81 5.99
C ALA A 115 -7.27 -10.02 6.59
N GLY A 116 -6.52 -9.83 7.68
CA GLY A 116 -5.73 -10.85 8.34
C GLY A 116 -4.42 -11.17 7.63
N ALA A 117 -3.91 -10.24 6.81
CA ALA A 117 -2.56 -10.29 6.26
C ALA A 117 -1.55 -9.67 7.25
N ALA A 118 -0.27 -9.88 6.96
CA ALA A 118 0.86 -9.30 7.67
C ALA A 118 1.65 -8.42 6.68
N PRO A 119 1.41 -7.09 6.67
CA PRO A 119 2.24 -6.16 5.91
C PRO A 119 3.70 -6.24 6.36
N ILE A 120 4.63 -6.22 5.39
CA ILE A 120 6.06 -6.44 5.61
C ILE A 120 6.85 -5.16 5.29
N SER A 121 6.58 -4.60 4.12
CA SER A 121 7.19 -3.36 3.66
C SER A 121 6.25 -2.65 2.71
N SER A 122 6.32 -1.33 2.67
CA SER A 122 5.59 -0.49 1.72
C SER A 122 6.53 0.48 1.04
N CYS A 123 6.10 0.98 -0.11
CA CYS A 123 6.74 2.11 -0.76
C CYS A 123 5.71 2.87 -1.59
N ASN A 124 5.79 4.20 -1.66
CA ASN A 124 4.99 5.01 -2.59
C ASN A 124 5.58 5.09 -4.01
N GLY A 125 6.72 4.44 -4.26
CA GLY A 125 7.41 4.42 -5.56
C GLY A 125 8.21 5.68 -5.89
N GLY A 126 8.41 6.59 -4.93
CA GLY A 126 9.02 7.90 -5.16
C GLY A 126 8.16 8.83 -6.00
N LEU A 127 6.84 8.58 -6.01
CA LEU A 127 5.84 9.44 -6.64
C LEU A 127 5.48 10.65 -5.77
N LEU A 128 5.84 10.63 -4.49
CA LEU A 128 5.68 11.77 -3.59
C LEU A 128 6.91 11.89 -2.67
N GLY A 129 7.42 13.12 -2.51
CA GLY A 129 8.62 13.42 -1.73
C GLY A 129 9.92 13.43 -2.57
N GLU A 130 11.02 13.84 -1.95
CA GLU A 130 12.33 14.02 -2.61
C GLU A 130 13.25 12.79 -2.57
N ALA A 131 12.86 11.73 -1.85
CA ALA A 131 13.76 10.61 -1.57
C ALA A 131 14.01 9.71 -2.79
N SER A 132 15.21 9.12 -2.87
CA SER A 132 15.51 8.08 -3.85
C SER A 132 14.86 6.77 -3.41
N HIS A 133 13.82 6.32 -4.10
CA HIS A 133 13.20 5.03 -3.83
C HIS A 133 13.82 3.92 -4.68
N SER A 134 13.93 2.72 -4.11
CA SER A 134 14.45 1.52 -4.78
C SER A 134 13.45 0.93 -5.78
N SER A 135 12.16 1.21 -5.59
CA SER A 135 11.06 0.87 -6.50
C SER A 135 10.54 2.11 -7.22
N GLN A 136 10.00 1.90 -8.41
CA GLN A 136 9.41 2.95 -9.24
C GLN A 136 7.89 2.90 -9.28
N VAL A 137 7.27 2.00 -8.51
CA VAL A 137 5.82 1.89 -8.38
C VAL A 137 5.41 1.83 -6.91
N PRO A 138 4.26 2.41 -6.54
CA PRO A 138 3.68 2.21 -5.23
C PRO A 138 3.34 0.73 -5.04
N HIS A 139 3.84 0.15 -3.96
CA HIS A 139 3.66 -1.27 -3.68
C HIS A 139 3.69 -1.57 -2.17
N ILE A 140 3.09 -2.69 -1.80
CA ILE A 140 3.12 -3.25 -0.44
C ILE A 140 3.39 -4.74 -0.55
N LEU A 141 4.44 -5.20 0.13
CA LEU A 141 4.75 -6.61 0.32
C LEU A 141 4.06 -7.11 1.59
N PHE A 142 3.37 -8.24 1.53
CA PHE A 142 2.66 -8.81 2.66
C PHE A 142 2.59 -10.34 2.61
N SER A 143 2.52 -10.96 3.78
CA SER A 143 2.14 -12.38 3.92
C SER A 143 0.65 -12.50 4.17
N VAL A 144 0.01 -13.57 3.71
CA VAL A 144 -1.39 -13.85 4.01
C VAL A 144 -1.63 -15.35 3.98
N ASP A 145 -2.51 -15.85 4.85
CA ASP A 145 -3.04 -17.20 4.73
C ASP A 145 -3.77 -17.33 3.36
N PRO A 146 -3.42 -18.30 2.50
CA PRO A 146 -4.11 -18.54 1.23
C PRO A 146 -5.64 -18.55 1.33
N MET A 147 -6.22 -18.97 2.46
CA MET A 147 -7.66 -18.99 2.69
C MET A 147 -8.28 -17.60 2.83
N LYS A 148 -7.48 -16.58 3.16
CA LYS A 148 -7.91 -15.18 3.29
C LYS A 148 -7.64 -14.34 2.04
N LEU A 149 -7.09 -14.95 0.98
CA LEU A 149 -6.70 -14.24 -0.23
C LEU A 149 -7.90 -13.77 -1.09
N ALA A 150 -9.05 -14.44 -1.00
CA ALA A 150 -10.22 -14.17 -1.83
C ALA A 150 -10.72 -12.70 -1.80
N PRO A 151 -10.97 -12.06 -0.64
CA PRO A 151 -11.36 -10.64 -0.61
C PRO A 151 -10.29 -9.70 -1.17
N ILE A 152 -9.00 -10.04 -1.01
CA ILE A 152 -7.87 -9.26 -1.53
C ILE A 152 -7.85 -9.31 -3.06
N LEU A 153 -8.02 -10.50 -3.65
CA LEU A 153 -8.10 -10.67 -5.11
C LEU A 153 -9.30 -9.91 -5.70
N ALA A 154 -10.47 -10.01 -5.06
CA ALA A 154 -11.68 -9.33 -5.51
C ALA A 154 -11.51 -7.79 -5.46
N ALA A 155 -10.88 -7.27 -4.41
CA ALA A 155 -10.57 -5.86 -4.33
C ALA A 155 -9.57 -5.42 -5.41
N ALA A 156 -8.52 -6.22 -5.64
CA ALA A 156 -7.51 -5.92 -6.64
C ALA A 156 -8.02 -5.93 -8.07
N GLU A 157 -8.92 -6.85 -8.40
CA GLU A 157 -9.62 -6.90 -9.68
C GLU A 157 -10.49 -5.65 -9.87
N ALA A 158 -11.27 -5.29 -8.85
CA ALA A 158 -12.23 -4.19 -8.95
C ALA A 158 -11.60 -2.79 -9.04
N THR A 159 -10.39 -2.61 -8.53
CA THR A 159 -9.70 -1.30 -8.52
C THR A 159 -8.59 -1.20 -9.55
N ASP A 160 -8.40 -2.27 -10.29
CA ASP A 160 -7.36 -2.42 -11.29
C ASP A 160 -5.94 -2.22 -10.72
N VAL A 161 -5.63 -2.90 -9.61
CA VAL A 161 -4.27 -2.99 -9.05
C VAL A 161 -3.67 -4.37 -9.30
N GLY A 162 -2.33 -4.44 -9.34
CA GLY A 162 -1.58 -5.66 -9.58
C GLY A 162 -1.36 -6.47 -8.31
N LEU A 163 -1.27 -7.78 -8.48
CA LEU A 163 -0.94 -8.75 -7.44
C LEU A 163 -0.02 -9.83 -8.02
N LEU A 164 1.14 -10.04 -7.40
CA LEU A 164 2.08 -11.10 -7.79
C LEU A 164 2.71 -11.80 -6.58
N ASN A 165 3.23 -13.01 -6.79
CA ASN A 165 4.09 -13.66 -5.80
C ASN A 165 5.47 -12.99 -5.81
N ASN A 166 5.96 -12.55 -4.65
CA ASN A 166 7.30 -12.03 -4.48
C ASN A 166 7.99 -12.72 -3.30
N SER A 167 9.01 -13.53 -3.59
CA SER A 167 9.90 -14.13 -2.58
C SER A 167 9.17 -14.94 -1.47
N GLY A 168 8.09 -15.64 -1.82
CA GLY A 168 7.26 -16.38 -0.86
C GLY A 168 6.15 -15.54 -0.22
N HIS A 169 6.00 -14.29 -0.62
CA HIS A 169 4.95 -13.37 -0.16
C HIS A 169 4.08 -12.94 -1.33
N VAL A 170 3.14 -12.04 -1.06
CA VAL A 170 2.32 -11.37 -2.05
C VAL A 170 2.73 -9.91 -2.10
N GLU A 171 2.82 -9.34 -3.30
CA GLU A 171 3.02 -7.92 -3.50
C GLU A 171 1.80 -7.35 -4.22
N VAL A 172 1.17 -6.34 -3.61
CA VAL A 172 0.21 -5.48 -4.29
C VAL A 172 0.94 -4.26 -4.82
N PHE A 173 0.68 -3.87 -6.06
CA PHE A 173 1.29 -2.70 -6.68
C PHE A 173 0.31 -1.97 -7.58
N ALA A 174 0.57 -0.70 -7.84
CA ALA A 174 -0.26 0.10 -8.72
C ALA A 174 0.55 1.04 -9.60
N GLU A 175 -0.07 1.53 -10.67
CA GLU A 175 0.52 2.54 -11.56
C GLU A 175 0.63 3.93 -10.91
N ARG A 176 -0.12 4.19 -9.83
CA ARG A 176 -0.16 5.48 -9.11
C ARG A 176 -0.74 5.31 -7.70
N ILE A 177 -0.36 6.21 -6.79
CA ILE A 177 -0.74 6.19 -5.37
C ILE A 177 -2.26 6.06 -5.13
N PRO A 178 -3.13 6.87 -5.76
CA PRO A 178 -4.59 6.84 -5.50
C PRO A 178 -5.25 5.47 -5.72
N LYS A 179 -4.66 4.62 -6.57
CA LYS A 179 -5.16 3.27 -6.82
C LYS A 179 -4.98 2.34 -5.61
N LEU A 180 -3.94 2.54 -4.79
CA LEU A 180 -3.79 1.82 -3.52
C LEU A 180 -4.87 2.23 -2.51
N ASN A 181 -5.22 3.52 -2.45
CA ASN A 181 -6.30 4.00 -1.59
C ASN A 181 -7.68 3.47 -2.05
N ALA A 182 -7.93 3.47 -3.37
CA ALA A 182 -9.13 2.83 -3.93
C ALA A 182 -9.19 1.34 -3.61
N PHE A 183 -8.07 0.62 -3.72
CA PHE A 183 -7.93 -0.77 -3.31
C PHE A 183 -8.26 -0.97 -1.84
N ALA A 184 -7.72 -0.14 -0.95
CA ALA A 184 -7.98 -0.20 0.49
C ALA A 184 -9.48 -0.05 0.80
N ALA A 185 -10.13 0.97 0.23
CA ALA A 185 -11.56 1.21 0.41
C ALA A 185 -12.39 0.02 -0.11
N ARG A 186 -12.03 -0.54 -1.28
CA ARG A 186 -12.72 -1.70 -1.83
C ARG A 186 -12.52 -2.95 -0.99
N LEU A 187 -11.33 -3.18 -0.44
CA LEU A 187 -11.05 -4.31 0.43
C LEU A 187 -11.94 -4.27 1.67
N LEU A 188 -12.13 -3.11 2.31
CA LEU A 188 -13.05 -2.99 3.44
C LEU A 188 -14.49 -3.36 3.08
N LEU A 189 -14.97 -3.00 1.89
CA LEU A 189 -16.31 -3.38 1.44
C LEU A 189 -16.42 -4.90 1.27
N GLU A 190 -15.39 -5.57 0.74
CA GLU A 190 -15.38 -7.03 0.63
C GLU A 190 -15.36 -7.70 2.00
N LEU A 191 -14.59 -7.18 2.96
CA LEU A 191 -14.57 -7.70 4.34
C LEU A 191 -15.92 -7.55 5.04
N GLN A 192 -16.54 -6.37 4.95
CA GLN A 192 -17.87 -6.11 5.52
C GLN A 192 -18.95 -7.01 4.91
N ARG A 193 -18.86 -7.30 3.61
CA ARG A 193 -19.79 -8.22 2.95
C ARG A 193 -19.67 -9.64 3.48
N LEU A 194 -18.45 -10.08 3.83
CA LEU A 194 -18.21 -11.39 4.44
C LEU A 194 -18.73 -11.45 5.88
N ASP A 195 -18.57 -10.39 6.66
CA ASP A 195 -19.06 -10.34 8.04
C ASP A 195 -20.59 -10.32 8.12
N ASN A 196 -21.26 -9.58 7.22
CA ASN A 196 -22.73 -9.53 7.15
C ASN A 196 -23.37 -10.79 6.55
N GLY A 197 -22.57 -11.66 5.95
CA GLY A 197 -23.02 -12.93 5.36
C GLY A 197 -22.88 -14.15 6.30
N ARG A 198 -22.40 -13.94 7.53
CA ARG A 198 -22.31 -14.95 8.60
C ARG A 198 -23.50 -14.85 9.54
#